data_AF-A0A5R9EP35-F1
#
_entry.id   AF-A0A5R9EP35-F1
#
_cell.length_a   1.000
_cell.length_b   1.000
_cell.length_c   1.000
_cell.angle_alpha   90.00
_cell.angle_beta   90.00
_cell.angle_gamma   90.00
#
_symmetry.space_group_name_H-M   'P 1'
#
loop_
_entity.id
_entity.type
_entity.pdbx_description
1 polymer ?
#
loop_
_entity_poly.entity_id
_entity_poly.type
_entity_poly.pdbx_seq_one_letter_code
_entity_poly.pdbx_strand_id
1 'polypeptide(L)'
;MKRPHTNKSSRKCRNVPMIIIILLFLGILLSGSTFLPYSLIYLAIVIVMTLGSISTLSRLYNHLTNDNPHVLQTIVYLFSLLSLAGAGLNAIFEVDYHMINNIVLLFILCLTTLFGFGVMTFIIDKIFVNQPKSFTKNPFSRSKATDKIQHYQEAGLSDEEISYFREQLAQAREHIISIEKQMNATAKLRAIDVRHNTIEISKQFFQDIVKEPKRFSEAGDVIYRILPSLDDLTEKYNEVSEHIAKNKQTYLILEKSAQTIEELAERLTEDYISFHKATYQDLDDEINLANRTLNRQQTNDPSKSVDEILEDWNNMDKDDDIETKE
;
A
#
# COMPACT_ATOMS: atom_id res chain seq x y z
N MET A 1 1.22 -59.94 6.74
CA MET A 1 2.32 -59.07 6.27
C MET A 1 2.14 -57.70 6.92
N LYS A 2 2.66 -57.51 8.15
CA LYS A 2 2.58 -56.27 8.93
C LYS A 2 3.96 -55.61 8.87
N ARG A 3 4.06 -54.39 8.33
CA ARG A 3 5.24 -53.53 8.48
C ARG A 3 4.88 -52.37 9.42
N PRO A 4 5.75 -52.01 10.39
CA PRO A 4 5.42 -51.06 11.44
C PRO A 4 5.78 -49.61 11.09
N HIS A 5 5.02 -48.69 11.68
CA HIS A 5 5.35 -47.28 11.81
C HIS A 5 6.65 -47.07 12.61
N THR A 6 7.55 -46.23 12.10
CA THR A 6 8.56 -45.50 12.88
C THR A 6 8.66 -44.09 12.30
N ASN A 7 8.03 -43.12 12.96
CA ASN A 7 8.66 -42.11 13.82
C ASN A 7 9.53 -41.09 13.06
N LYS A 8 8.90 -39.97 12.69
CA LYS A 8 9.57 -38.78 12.14
C LYS A 8 10.15 -37.98 13.31
N SER A 9 11.39 -38.31 13.67
CA SER A 9 12.17 -37.61 14.69
C SER A 9 12.38 -36.14 14.34
N SER A 10 12.36 -35.33 15.39
CA SER A 10 12.40 -33.89 15.46
C SER A 10 13.58 -33.23 14.73
N ARG A 11 13.30 -32.04 14.20
CA ARG A 11 14.30 -31.10 13.67
C ARG A 11 15.32 -30.78 14.75
N LYS A 12 16.59 -31.09 14.46
CA LYS A 12 17.77 -30.71 15.23
C LYS A 12 17.92 -29.19 15.18
N CYS A 13 17.42 -28.49 16.21
CA CYS A 13 17.67 -27.07 16.40
C CYS A 13 19.17 -26.84 16.67
N ARG A 14 19.71 -25.90 15.91
CA ARG A 14 21.12 -25.52 15.83
C ARG A 14 21.45 -24.57 16.99
N ASN A 15 21.71 -25.10 18.19
CA ASN A 15 22.10 -24.32 19.38
C ASN A 15 23.60 -23.93 19.39
N VAL A 16 24.14 -23.55 18.23
CA VAL A 16 25.52 -23.04 18.12
C VAL A 16 25.71 -21.65 18.75
N PRO A 17 24.72 -20.71 18.80
CA PRO A 17 25.00 -19.38 19.35
C PRO A 17 25.06 -19.35 20.89
N MET A 18 24.40 -20.27 21.60
CA MET A 18 24.36 -20.25 23.08
C MET A 18 25.70 -20.63 23.74
N ILE A 19 26.45 -21.56 23.14
CA ILE A 19 27.73 -22.03 23.70
C ILE A 19 28.82 -20.94 23.55
N ILE A 20 28.80 -20.19 22.44
CA ILE A 20 29.74 -19.11 22.16
C ILE A 20 29.51 -17.92 23.12
N ILE A 21 28.24 -17.64 23.46
CA ILE A 21 27.87 -16.57 24.40
C ILE A 21 28.32 -16.91 25.83
N ILE A 22 28.19 -18.18 26.25
CA ILE A 22 28.62 -18.63 27.59
C ILE A 22 30.15 -18.60 27.73
N LEU A 23 30.89 -18.96 26.67
CA LEU A 23 32.37 -18.92 26.68
C LEU A 23 32.92 -17.48 26.65
N LEU A 24 32.27 -16.56 25.94
CA LEU A 24 32.62 -15.13 25.99
C LEU A 24 32.37 -14.52 27.38
N PHE A 25 31.30 -14.95 28.07
CA PHE A 25 30.98 -14.49 29.43
C PHE A 25 31.99 -15.01 30.48
N LEU A 26 32.47 -16.24 30.32
CA LEU A 26 33.45 -16.85 31.22
C LEU A 26 34.85 -16.20 31.08
N GLY A 27 35.20 -15.74 29.88
CA GLY A 27 36.46 -15.02 29.63
C GLY A 27 36.53 -13.64 30.30
N ILE A 28 35.39 -12.95 30.44
CA ILE A 28 35.30 -11.61 31.05
C ILE A 28 35.33 -11.69 32.58
N LEU A 29 34.90 -12.81 33.17
CA LEU A 29 34.92 -13.04 34.63
C LEU A 29 36.31 -13.41 35.17
N LEU A 30 37.22 -13.89 34.33
CA LEU A 30 38.55 -14.36 34.72
C LEU A 30 39.65 -13.28 34.62
N SER A 31 39.38 -12.14 34.00
CA SER A 31 40.30 -10.99 34.00
C SER A 31 40.12 -10.18 35.28
N GLY A 32 40.83 -10.58 36.33
CA GLY A 32 40.86 -9.85 37.60
C GLY A 32 41.46 -8.44 37.46
N SER A 33 40.73 -7.43 37.93
CA SER A 33 41.34 -6.25 38.55
C SER A 33 40.34 -5.56 39.49
N THR A 34 40.89 -5.07 40.58
CA THR A 34 40.20 -4.52 41.75
C THR A 34 39.74 -3.08 41.52
N PHE A 35 38.53 -2.89 40.96
CA PHE A 35 37.81 -1.62 41.05
C PHE A 35 36.30 -1.86 40.86
N LEU A 36 35.66 -2.41 41.90
CA LEU A 36 34.45 -3.23 41.77
C LEU A 36 33.11 -2.51 41.54
N PRO A 37 32.83 -1.23 41.91
CA PRO A 37 31.48 -0.69 41.66
C PRO A 37 31.33 -0.02 40.28
N TYR A 38 32.36 0.67 39.78
CA TYR A 38 32.23 1.50 38.56
C TYR A 38 32.26 0.69 37.26
N SER A 39 33.08 -0.37 37.22
CA SER A 39 33.12 -1.28 36.06
C SER A 39 31.83 -2.08 35.91
N LEU A 40 31.20 -2.48 37.02
CA LEU A 40 29.93 -3.20 37.02
C LEU A 40 28.76 -2.32 36.55
N ILE A 41 28.72 -1.04 36.98
CA ILE A 41 27.71 -0.08 36.52
C ILE A 41 27.89 0.22 35.02
N TYR A 42 29.13 0.42 34.57
CA TYR A 42 29.44 0.63 33.16
C TYR A 42 29.02 -0.59 32.32
N LEU A 43 29.36 -1.80 32.78
CA LEU A 43 28.99 -3.05 32.12
C LEU A 43 27.46 -3.23 32.08
N ALA A 44 26.74 -2.87 33.15
CA ALA A 44 25.28 -2.89 33.17
C ALA A 44 24.66 -1.91 32.16
N ILE A 45 25.18 -0.68 32.04
CA ILE A 45 24.70 0.33 31.08
C ILE A 45 24.94 -0.15 29.64
N VAL A 46 26.12 -0.70 29.35
CA VAL A 46 26.45 -1.25 28.03
C VAL A 46 25.55 -2.44 27.69
N ILE A 47 25.24 -3.31 28.66
CA ILE A 47 24.30 -4.42 28.46
C ILE A 47 22.88 -3.91 28.15
N VAL A 48 22.40 -2.88 28.87
CA VAL A 48 21.06 -2.32 28.61
C VAL A 48 21.00 -1.65 27.22
N MET A 49 22.04 -0.90 26.85
CA MET A 49 22.15 -0.24 25.54
C MET A 49 22.22 -1.25 24.38
N THR A 50 22.97 -2.35 24.56
CA THR A 50 23.09 -3.40 23.54
C THR A 50 21.80 -4.22 23.42
N LEU A 51 21.14 -4.57 24.53
CA LEU A 51 19.84 -5.24 24.51
C LEU A 51 18.73 -4.37 23.88
N GLY A 52 18.74 -3.06 24.17
CA GLY A 52 17.85 -2.09 23.54
C GLY A 52 18.04 -2.03 22.03
N SER A 53 19.30 -1.94 21.58
CA SER A 53 19.67 -1.90 20.16
C SER A 53 19.28 -3.19 19.42
N ILE A 54 19.43 -4.35 20.07
CA ILE A 54 19.02 -5.65 19.52
C ILE A 54 17.49 -5.71 19.34
N SER A 55 16.71 -5.15 20.28
CA SER A 55 15.25 -5.16 20.21
C SER A 55 14.70 -4.28 19.07
N THR A 56 15.29 -3.11 18.85
CA THR A 56 14.92 -2.22 17.74
C THR A 56 15.34 -2.80 16.40
N LEU A 57 16.52 -3.41 16.35
CA LEU A 57 17.02 -4.08 15.16
C LEU A 57 16.16 -5.30 14.80
N SER A 58 15.64 -6.05 15.79
CA SER A 58 14.73 -7.17 15.55
C SER A 58 13.37 -6.73 15.00
N ARG A 59 12.83 -5.61 15.49
CA ARG A 59 11.59 -5.02 14.93
C ARG A 59 11.79 -4.50 13.51
N LEU A 60 12.94 -3.90 13.23
CA LEU A 60 13.31 -3.43 11.90
C LEU A 60 13.58 -4.60 10.93
N TYR A 61 14.25 -5.65 11.40
CA TYR A 61 14.52 -6.90 10.67
C TYR A 61 13.22 -7.56 10.19
N ASN A 62 12.22 -7.69 11.07
CA ASN A 62 10.95 -8.32 10.72
C ASN A 62 10.11 -7.50 9.73
N HIS A 63 10.36 -6.19 9.60
CA HIS A 63 9.63 -5.31 8.69
C HIS A 63 10.32 -5.19 7.31
N LEU A 64 11.66 -5.12 7.25
CA LEU A 64 12.41 -4.99 6.00
C LEU A 64 12.65 -6.30 5.24
N THR A 65 12.53 -7.46 5.90
CA THR A 65 12.76 -8.79 5.27
C THR A 65 11.80 -9.08 4.11
N ASN A 66 10.64 -8.40 4.05
CA ASN A 66 9.65 -8.68 3.00
C ASN A 66 9.94 -7.98 1.67
N ASP A 67 10.66 -6.84 1.67
CA ASP A 67 10.78 -6.00 0.47
C ASP A 67 12.22 -5.86 -0.07
N ASN A 68 13.29 -5.83 0.74
CA ASN A 68 14.68 -5.68 0.24
C ASN A 68 15.79 -6.20 1.20
N PRO A 69 16.32 -7.43 1.02
CA PRO A 69 17.27 -8.04 1.97
C PRO A 69 18.70 -7.45 1.94
N HIS A 70 19.13 -6.80 0.85
CA HIS A 70 20.50 -6.29 0.71
C HIS A 70 20.76 -5.02 1.53
N VAL A 71 19.77 -4.13 1.66
CA VAL A 71 19.88 -2.88 2.43
C VAL A 71 20.07 -3.18 3.92
N LEU A 72 19.39 -4.22 4.42
CA LEU A 72 19.50 -4.69 5.79
C LEU A 72 20.91 -5.20 6.12
N GLN A 73 21.54 -5.94 5.20
CA GLN A 73 22.94 -6.37 5.36
C GLN A 73 23.88 -5.17 5.46
N THR A 74 23.72 -4.16 4.59
CA THR A 74 24.57 -2.96 4.61
C THR A 74 24.44 -2.18 5.93
N ILE A 75 23.23 -2.04 6.47
CA ILE A 75 23.00 -1.35 7.74
C ILE A 75 23.64 -2.12 8.91
N VAL A 76 23.50 -3.44 8.95
CA VAL A 76 24.12 -4.29 9.99
C VAL A 76 25.66 -4.24 9.91
N TYR A 77 26.25 -4.21 8.71
CA TYR A 77 27.69 -4.06 8.53
C TYR A 77 28.21 -2.68 8.94
N LEU A 78 27.47 -1.61 8.67
CA LEU A 78 27.82 -0.26 9.13
C LEU A 78 27.78 -0.14 10.64
N PHE A 79 26.78 -0.76 11.28
CA PHE A 79 26.65 -0.75 12.74
C PHE A 79 27.75 -1.59 13.42
N SER A 80 28.13 -2.73 12.84
CA SER A 80 29.24 -3.55 13.37
C SER A 80 30.60 -2.85 13.20
N LEU A 81 30.81 -2.14 12.08
CA LEU A 81 32.01 -1.33 11.85
C LEU A 81 32.12 -0.18 12.85
N LEU A 82 31.01 0.50 13.15
CA LEU A 82 30.95 1.59 14.13
C LEU A 82 31.21 1.09 15.56
N SER A 83 30.68 -0.09 15.90
CA SER A 83 30.95 -0.74 17.19
C SER A 83 32.41 -1.17 17.34
N LEU A 84 33.05 -1.61 16.26
CA LEU A 84 34.48 -1.98 16.24
C LEU A 84 35.39 -0.75 16.38
N ALA A 85 35.02 0.37 15.75
CA ALA A 85 35.73 1.64 15.89
C ALA A 85 35.65 2.21 17.33
N GLY A 86 34.49 2.09 17.99
CA GLY A 86 34.33 2.49 19.39
C GLY A 86 35.15 1.64 20.37
N ALA A 87 35.28 0.33 20.11
CA ALA A 87 36.14 -0.54 20.90
C ALA A 87 37.64 -0.25 20.70
N GLY A 88 38.04 0.08 19.46
CA GLY A 88 39.42 0.45 19.14
C GLY A 88 39.89 1.75 19.81
N LEU A 89 38.99 2.74 19.94
CA LEU A 89 39.28 3.99 20.66
C LEU A 89 39.52 3.78 22.16
N ASN A 90 38.82 2.81 22.78
CA ASN A 90 39.01 2.48 24.20
C ASN A 90 40.38 1.83 24.48
N ALA A 91 40.93 1.08 23.53
CA ALA A 91 42.22 0.38 23.68
C ALA A 91 43.44 1.31 23.47
N ILE A 92 43.27 2.44 22.78
CA ILE A 92 44.38 3.38 22.49
C ILE A 92 44.68 4.31 23.68
N PHE A 93 43.78 4.44 24.66
CA PHE A 93 43.93 5.32 25.83
C PHE A 93 44.45 4.60 27.09
N GLU A 94 45.24 3.54 26.93
CA GLU A 94 45.97 2.90 28.02
C GLU A 94 47.35 3.57 28.22
N VAL A 95 47.36 4.89 28.41
CA VAL A 95 48.53 5.61 28.93
C VAL A 95 48.02 6.72 29.85
N ASP A 96 48.26 6.54 31.14
CA ASP A 96 48.05 7.46 32.27
C ASP A 96 47.81 8.93 31.88
N TYR A 97 46.58 9.44 32.02
CA TYR A 97 46.30 10.84 32.38
C TYR A 97 44.83 11.10 32.76
N HIS A 98 44.64 11.54 34.02
CA HIS A 98 43.47 12.14 34.70
C HIS A 98 42.04 11.62 34.42
N MET A 99 41.48 10.94 35.43
CA MET A 99 40.07 10.53 35.62
C MET A 99 39.01 11.57 35.18
N ILE A 100 39.30 12.88 35.24
CA ILE A 100 38.36 13.94 34.84
C ILE A 100 38.23 14.04 33.31
N ASN A 101 39.32 13.92 32.56
CA ASN A 101 39.29 14.00 31.11
C ASN A 101 38.54 12.79 30.51
N ASN A 102 38.67 11.62 31.13
CA ASN A 102 37.94 10.42 30.71
C ASN A 102 36.44 10.54 30.94
N ILE A 103 35.98 11.13 32.06
CA ILE A 103 34.56 11.37 32.32
C ILE A 103 33.98 12.35 31.29
N VAL A 104 34.71 13.43 30.98
CA VAL A 104 34.29 14.43 29.98
C VAL A 104 34.24 13.80 28.58
N LEU A 105 35.24 12.99 28.20
CA LEU A 105 35.26 12.28 26.92
C LEU A 105 34.08 11.31 26.79
N LEU A 106 33.75 10.58 27.87
CA LEU A 106 32.62 9.65 27.91
C LEU A 106 31.28 10.38 27.79
N PHE A 107 31.15 11.54 28.41
CA PHE A 107 29.95 12.37 28.30
C PHE A 107 29.77 12.93 26.89
N ILE A 108 30.85 13.36 26.24
CA ILE A 108 30.85 13.83 24.85
C ILE A 108 30.49 12.68 23.90
N LEU A 109 31.06 11.48 24.10
CA LEU A 109 30.77 10.31 23.27
C LEU A 109 29.33 9.80 23.44
N CYS A 110 28.77 9.91 24.65
CA CYS A 110 27.36 9.62 24.91
C CYS A 110 26.44 10.65 24.24
N LEU A 111 26.80 11.94 24.27
CA LEU A 111 26.05 13.00 23.59
C LEU A 111 26.06 12.84 22.07
N THR A 112 27.22 12.49 21.47
CA THR A 112 27.31 12.31 20.00
C THR A 112 26.55 11.08 19.53
N THR A 113 26.55 10.00 20.32
CA THR A 113 25.78 8.79 20.01
C THR A 113 24.28 8.99 20.18
N LEU A 114 23.83 9.71 21.22
CA LEU A 114 22.42 10.10 21.39
C LEU A 114 21.94 11.03 20.28
N PHE A 115 22.77 12.00 19.89
CA PHE A 115 22.44 12.91 18.79
C PHE A 115 22.35 12.18 17.45
N GLY A 116 23.29 11.27 17.16
CA GLY A 116 23.25 10.42 15.96
C GLY A 116 22.00 9.55 15.89
N PHE A 117 21.57 8.98 17.02
CA PHE A 117 20.34 8.19 17.11
C PHE A 117 19.08 9.05 16.87
N GLY A 118 19.03 10.27 17.42
CA GLY A 118 17.94 11.21 17.19
C GLY A 118 17.83 11.67 15.73
N VAL A 119 18.96 11.94 15.08
CA VAL A 119 18.97 12.32 13.65
C VAL A 119 18.56 11.14 12.77
N MET A 120 19.01 9.92 13.07
CA MET A 120 18.62 8.73 12.30
C MET A 120 17.12 8.42 12.43
N THR A 121 16.54 8.53 13.63
CA THR A 121 15.09 8.35 13.82
C THR A 121 14.28 9.43 13.12
N PHE A 122 14.74 10.69 13.15
CA PHE A 122 14.11 11.79 12.43
C PHE A 122 14.17 11.64 10.89
N ILE A 123 15.30 11.17 10.36
CA ILE A 123 15.46 10.90 8.92
C ILE A 123 14.57 9.73 8.48
N ILE A 124 14.52 8.66 9.27
CA ILE A 124 13.61 7.53 9.03
C ILE A 124 12.16 8.02 9.05
N ASP A 125 11.75 8.82 10.04
CA ASP A 125 10.41 9.40 10.05
C ASP A 125 10.17 10.30 8.82
N LYS A 126 11.09 11.17 8.41
CA LYS A 126 10.87 12.01 7.23
C LYS A 126 10.85 11.23 5.91
N ILE A 127 11.61 10.14 5.79
CA ILE A 127 11.66 9.31 4.58
C ILE A 127 10.46 8.34 4.52
N PHE A 128 9.99 7.83 5.66
CA PHE A 128 8.88 6.87 5.72
C PHE A 128 7.50 7.53 5.96
N VAL A 129 7.42 8.69 6.64
CA VAL A 129 6.15 9.40 6.94
C VAL A 129 5.73 10.37 5.83
N ASN A 130 6.66 10.78 4.94
CA ASN A 130 6.33 11.61 3.76
C ASN A 130 6.06 10.80 2.48
N GLN A 131 5.89 9.48 2.56
CA GLN A 131 4.96 8.88 1.61
C GLN A 131 3.60 9.50 1.92
N PRO A 132 2.84 10.00 0.93
CA PRO A 132 1.49 10.48 1.21
C PRO A 132 0.80 9.35 1.95
N LYS A 133 0.40 9.61 3.20
CA LYS A 133 -0.49 8.71 3.92
C LYS A 133 -1.75 8.68 3.10
N SER A 134 -1.82 7.74 2.16
CA SER A 134 -3.08 7.29 1.62
C SER A 134 -3.91 7.01 2.86
N PHE A 135 -5.06 7.63 2.92
CA PHE A 135 -6.03 7.44 3.98
C PHE A 135 -6.61 6.03 3.82
N THR A 136 -5.76 5.01 3.95
CA THR A 136 -6.15 3.62 4.03
C THR A 136 -6.51 3.38 5.49
N LYS A 137 -7.73 3.79 5.85
CA LYS A 137 -8.55 2.85 6.61
C LYS A 137 -8.58 1.60 5.74
N ASN A 138 -7.71 0.64 6.02
CA ASN A 138 -7.77 -0.68 5.44
C ASN A 138 -9.19 -1.20 5.73
N PRO A 139 -10.08 -1.39 4.74
CA PRO A 139 -11.33 -2.12 5.00
C PRO A 139 -11.01 -3.59 5.33
N PHE A 140 -9.78 -4.04 5.05
CA PHE A 140 -9.24 -5.32 5.49
C PHE A 140 -8.62 -5.25 6.88
N SER A 141 -9.43 -4.83 7.86
CA SER A 141 -9.38 -5.51 9.14
C SER A 141 -9.59 -6.99 8.85
N ARG A 142 -8.78 -7.83 9.50
CA ARG A 142 -8.88 -9.29 9.43
C ARG A 142 -10.21 -9.73 10.05
N SER A 143 -11.32 -9.52 9.34
CA SER A 143 -12.57 -10.23 9.62
C SER A 143 -12.23 -11.71 9.49
N LYS A 144 -12.75 -12.52 10.42
CA LYS A 144 -12.40 -13.93 10.45
C LYS A 144 -12.77 -14.53 9.09
N ALA A 145 -11.96 -15.43 8.56
CA ALA A 145 -12.25 -16.11 7.28
C ALA A 145 -13.68 -16.70 7.23
N THR A 146 -14.25 -17.02 8.38
CA THR A 146 -15.65 -17.41 8.60
C THR A 146 -16.66 -16.35 8.16
N ASP A 147 -16.43 -15.07 8.47
CA ASP A 147 -17.39 -13.97 8.18
C ASP A 147 -17.54 -13.75 6.66
N LYS A 148 -16.47 -13.97 5.88
CA LYS A 148 -16.51 -13.87 4.41
C LYS A 148 -17.22 -15.05 3.76
N ILE A 149 -17.03 -16.26 4.28
CA ILE A 149 -17.72 -17.44 3.77
C ILE A 149 -19.22 -17.28 4.01
N GLN A 150 -19.61 -16.81 5.20
CA GLN A 150 -21.00 -16.54 5.52
C GLN A 150 -21.61 -15.50 4.56
N HIS A 151 -20.91 -14.39 4.27
CA HIS A 151 -21.36 -13.40 3.26
C HIS A 151 -21.66 -14.05 1.90
N TYR A 152 -20.79 -14.93 1.41
CA TYR A 152 -21.01 -15.59 0.12
C TYR A 152 -22.13 -16.63 0.14
N GLN A 153 -22.31 -17.33 1.27
CA GLN A 153 -23.43 -18.26 1.47
C GLN A 153 -24.76 -17.50 1.55
N GLU A 154 -24.80 -16.35 2.25
CA GLU A 154 -25.96 -15.47 2.32
C GLU A 154 -26.30 -14.85 0.95
N ALA A 155 -25.28 -14.56 0.14
CA ALA A 155 -25.47 -14.17 -1.25
C ALA A 155 -26.05 -15.33 -2.09
N GLY A 156 -25.95 -16.58 -1.64
CA GLY A 156 -26.60 -17.76 -2.23
C GLY A 156 -25.71 -18.61 -3.13
N LEU A 157 -24.40 -18.65 -2.86
CA LEU A 157 -23.45 -19.55 -3.53
C LEU A 157 -23.33 -20.88 -2.77
N SER A 158 -23.11 -21.99 -3.48
CA SER A 158 -22.72 -23.29 -2.90
C SER A 158 -21.28 -23.27 -2.37
N ASP A 159 -20.92 -24.21 -1.50
CA ASP A 159 -19.54 -24.29 -0.98
C ASP A 159 -18.50 -24.53 -2.10
N GLU A 160 -18.86 -25.30 -3.13
CA GLU A 160 -18.02 -25.51 -4.32
C GLU A 160 -17.87 -24.23 -5.14
N GLU A 161 -18.98 -23.51 -5.37
CA GLU A 161 -18.96 -22.22 -6.07
C GLU A 161 -18.13 -21.19 -5.30
N ILE A 162 -18.23 -21.15 -3.98
CA ILE A 162 -17.42 -20.29 -3.12
C ILE A 162 -15.93 -20.63 -3.25
N SER A 163 -15.58 -21.92 -3.25
CA SER A 163 -14.19 -22.34 -3.41
C SER A 163 -13.63 -21.88 -4.75
N TYR A 164 -14.38 -22.12 -5.83
CA TYR A 164 -14.00 -21.71 -7.17
C TYR A 164 -13.87 -20.20 -7.29
N PHE A 165 -14.89 -19.45 -6.86
CA PHE A 165 -14.91 -17.99 -6.86
C PHE A 165 -13.69 -17.41 -6.13
N ARG A 166 -13.37 -17.92 -4.95
CA ARG A 166 -12.21 -17.46 -4.17
C ARG A 166 -10.88 -17.76 -4.83
N GLU A 167 -10.76 -18.91 -5.48
CA GLU A 167 -9.56 -19.28 -6.24
C GLU A 167 -9.34 -18.32 -7.41
N GLN A 168 -10.39 -18.07 -8.21
CA GLN A 168 -10.28 -17.18 -9.37
C GLN A 168 -10.01 -15.73 -8.95
N LEU A 169 -10.64 -15.25 -7.88
CA LEU A 169 -10.33 -13.93 -7.34
C LEU A 169 -8.94 -13.83 -6.72
N ALA A 170 -8.40 -14.91 -6.17
CA ALA A 170 -7.01 -14.91 -5.70
C ALA A 170 -6.05 -14.66 -6.88
N GLN A 171 -6.25 -15.36 -8.00
CA GLN A 171 -5.47 -15.17 -9.22
C GLN A 171 -5.66 -13.78 -9.82
N ALA A 172 -6.91 -13.31 -9.94
CA ALA A 172 -7.20 -11.96 -10.42
C ALA A 172 -6.50 -10.89 -9.58
N ARG A 173 -6.46 -11.06 -8.25
CA ARG A 173 -5.75 -10.16 -7.35
C ARG A 173 -4.25 -10.12 -7.62
N GLU A 174 -3.64 -11.27 -7.91
CA GLU A 174 -2.21 -11.33 -8.26
C GLU A 174 -1.94 -10.55 -9.55
N HIS A 175 -2.77 -10.74 -10.58
CA HIS A 175 -2.69 -9.95 -11.82
C HIS A 175 -2.81 -8.45 -11.55
N ILE A 176 -3.78 -8.00 -10.73
CA ILE A 176 -3.96 -6.57 -10.43
C ILE A 176 -2.74 -5.96 -9.76
N ILE A 177 -2.13 -6.65 -8.79
CA ILE A 177 -0.92 -6.19 -8.10
C ILE A 177 0.25 -6.09 -9.08
N SER A 178 0.35 -7.06 -9.98
CA SER A 178 1.38 -7.13 -11.00
C SER A 178 1.23 -6.02 -12.05
N ILE A 179 0.01 -5.79 -12.55
CA ILE A 179 -0.36 -4.67 -13.43
C ILE A 179 -0.01 -3.34 -12.79
N GLU A 180 -0.35 -3.12 -11.51
CA GLU A 180 -0.02 -1.88 -10.80
C GLU A 180 1.49 -1.60 -10.80
N LYS A 181 2.30 -2.62 -10.53
CA LYS A 181 3.76 -2.50 -10.58
C LYS A 181 4.24 -2.17 -11.99
N GLN A 182 3.75 -2.89 -13.00
CA GLN A 182 4.25 -2.80 -14.37
C GLN A 182 3.80 -1.53 -15.09
N MET A 183 2.55 -1.09 -14.90
CA MET A 183 2.04 0.16 -15.47
C MET A 183 2.82 1.37 -14.96
N ASN A 184 3.31 1.31 -13.71
CA ASN A 184 4.11 2.39 -13.12
C ASN A 184 5.59 2.37 -13.52
N ALA A 185 6.09 1.32 -14.18
CA ALA A 185 7.51 1.15 -14.47
C ALA A 185 8.02 2.12 -15.56
N THR A 186 7.22 2.41 -16.58
CA THR A 186 7.60 3.28 -17.70
C THR A 186 6.66 4.46 -17.85
N ALA A 187 7.16 5.59 -18.37
CA ALA A 187 6.35 6.79 -18.58
C ALA A 187 5.19 6.56 -19.56
N LYS A 188 5.40 5.70 -20.58
CA LYS A 188 4.37 5.40 -21.58
C LYS A 188 3.21 4.61 -20.98
N LEU A 189 3.48 3.55 -20.22
CA LEU A 189 2.43 2.78 -19.55
C LEU A 189 1.72 3.62 -18.48
N ARG A 190 2.45 4.45 -17.73
CA ARG A 190 1.85 5.37 -16.76
C ARG A 190 0.89 6.36 -17.40
N ALA A 191 1.19 6.85 -18.60
CA ALA A 191 0.28 7.72 -19.33
C ALA A 191 -1.02 7.00 -19.75
N ILE A 192 -0.93 5.71 -20.10
CA ILE A 192 -2.11 4.88 -20.37
C ILE A 192 -2.96 4.75 -19.10
N ASP A 193 -2.34 4.44 -17.96
CA ASP A 193 -3.03 4.34 -16.68
C ASP A 193 -3.73 5.66 -16.31
N VAL A 194 -3.06 6.80 -16.43
CA VAL A 194 -3.66 8.11 -16.13
C VAL A 194 -4.87 8.42 -17.00
N ARG A 195 -4.84 8.01 -18.28
CA ARG A 195 -5.94 8.29 -19.22
C ARG A 195 -7.15 7.39 -18.97
N HIS A 196 -6.93 6.14 -18.62
CA HIS A 196 -7.99 5.12 -18.50
C HIS A 196 -8.29 4.71 -17.06
N ASN A 197 -7.59 5.27 -16.07
CA ASN A 197 -7.65 4.88 -14.66
C ASN A 197 -7.50 3.37 -14.44
N THR A 198 -6.65 2.71 -15.24
CA THR A 198 -6.60 1.25 -15.37
C THR A 198 -6.40 0.53 -14.02
N ILE A 199 -5.45 0.99 -13.21
CA ILE A 199 -5.15 0.40 -11.89
C ILE A 199 -6.34 0.58 -10.94
N GLU A 200 -6.92 1.78 -10.90
CA GLU A 200 -8.02 2.07 -9.98
C GLU A 200 -9.29 1.30 -10.36
N ILE A 201 -9.64 1.29 -11.66
CA ILE A 201 -10.78 0.52 -12.16
C ILE A 201 -10.59 -0.97 -11.89
N SER A 202 -9.39 -1.52 -12.12
CA SER A 202 -9.10 -2.92 -11.82
C SER A 202 -9.38 -3.26 -10.35
N LYS A 203 -8.96 -2.38 -9.43
CA LYS A 203 -9.17 -2.54 -7.98
C LYS A 203 -10.63 -2.38 -7.57
N GLN A 204 -11.34 -1.39 -8.13
CA GLN A 204 -12.76 -1.16 -7.81
C GLN A 204 -13.62 -2.29 -8.35
N PHE A 205 -13.42 -2.69 -9.61
CA PHE A 205 -14.14 -3.81 -10.21
C PHE A 205 -13.95 -5.09 -9.37
N PHE A 206 -12.72 -5.39 -8.96
CA PHE A 206 -12.46 -6.50 -8.05
C PHE A 206 -13.26 -6.41 -6.74
N GLN A 207 -13.29 -5.23 -6.12
CA GLN A 207 -14.05 -5.01 -4.88
C GLN A 207 -15.56 -5.19 -5.08
N ASP A 208 -16.10 -4.72 -6.20
CA ASP A 208 -17.53 -4.81 -6.49
C ASP A 208 -17.95 -6.25 -6.76
N ILE A 209 -17.11 -7.04 -7.45
CA ILE A 209 -17.31 -8.48 -7.60
C ILE A 209 -17.29 -9.21 -6.23
N VAL A 210 -16.38 -8.83 -5.33
CA VAL A 210 -16.31 -9.39 -3.97
C VAL A 210 -17.56 -9.06 -3.16
N LYS A 211 -18.13 -7.86 -3.34
CA LYS A 211 -19.38 -7.45 -2.68
C LYS A 211 -20.56 -8.23 -3.24
N GLU A 212 -20.62 -8.40 -4.56
CA GLU A 212 -21.73 -9.02 -5.30
C GLU A 212 -21.30 -10.34 -5.99
N PRO A 213 -21.00 -11.40 -5.23
CA PRO A 213 -20.39 -12.63 -5.76
C PRO A 213 -21.27 -13.37 -6.79
N LYS A 214 -22.60 -13.18 -6.74
CA LYS A 214 -23.52 -13.79 -7.73
C LYS A 214 -23.34 -13.23 -9.14
N ARG A 215 -22.81 -12.02 -9.27
CA ARG A 215 -22.57 -11.35 -10.55
C ARG A 215 -21.18 -11.66 -11.11
N PHE A 216 -20.47 -12.62 -10.53
CA PHE A 216 -19.16 -13.05 -11.00
C PHE A 216 -19.15 -13.48 -12.47
N SER A 217 -20.25 -14.07 -12.96
CA SER A 217 -20.40 -14.42 -14.38
C SER A 217 -20.37 -13.21 -15.31
N GLU A 218 -20.89 -12.05 -14.88
CA GLU A 218 -20.85 -10.80 -15.64
C GLU A 218 -19.43 -10.25 -15.77
N ALA A 219 -18.55 -10.57 -14.81
CA ALA A 219 -17.14 -10.17 -14.82
C ALA A 219 -16.21 -11.23 -15.45
N GLY A 220 -16.75 -12.30 -16.06
CA GLY A 220 -15.96 -13.42 -16.55
C GLY A 220 -14.86 -13.01 -17.53
N ASP A 221 -15.16 -12.14 -18.49
CA ASP A 221 -14.16 -11.68 -19.47
C ASP A 221 -13.04 -10.87 -18.81
N VAL A 222 -13.35 -10.08 -17.79
CA VAL A 222 -12.35 -9.31 -17.04
C VAL A 222 -11.40 -10.24 -16.31
N ILE A 223 -11.96 -11.20 -15.56
CA ILE A 223 -11.20 -12.11 -14.69
C ILE A 223 -10.33 -13.07 -15.50
N TYR A 224 -10.86 -13.66 -16.58
CA TYR A 224 -10.17 -14.72 -17.32
C TYR A 224 -9.35 -14.24 -18.51
N ARG A 225 -9.64 -13.04 -19.04
CA ARG A 225 -9.04 -12.58 -20.30
C ARG A 225 -8.33 -11.26 -20.13
N ILE A 226 -9.02 -10.22 -19.65
CA ILE A 226 -8.46 -8.86 -19.65
C ILE A 226 -7.34 -8.73 -18.63
N LEU A 227 -7.57 -9.09 -17.37
CA LEU A 227 -6.53 -8.97 -16.33
C LEU A 227 -5.28 -9.80 -16.65
N PRO A 228 -5.37 -11.10 -17.02
CA PRO A 228 -4.18 -11.87 -17.35
C PRO A 228 -3.45 -11.37 -18.60
N SER A 229 -4.20 -10.93 -19.64
CA SER A 229 -3.59 -10.41 -20.87
C SER A 229 -2.91 -9.06 -20.66
N LEU A 230 -3.52 -8.21 -19.83
CA LEU A 230 -2.96 -6.91 -19.48
C LEU A 230 -1.65 -7.10 -18.71
N ASP A 231 -1.65 -7.96 -17.70
CA ASP A 231 -0.46 -8.33 -16.91
C ASP A 231 0.68 -8.87 -17.81
N ASP A 232 0.40 -9.88 -18.64
CA ASP A 232 1.41 -10.48 -19.53
C ASP A 232 1.98 -9.47 -20.54
N LEU A 233 1.14 -8.60 -21.12
CA LEU A 233 1.60 -7.60 -22.07
C LEU A 233 2.39 -6.47 -21.41
N THR A 234 1.98 -6.01 -20.22
CA THR A 234 2.72 -4.96 -19.51
C THR A 234 4.06 -5.45 -18.99
N GLU A 235 4.17 -6.74 -18.64
CA GLU A 235 5.43 -7.37 -18.24
C GLU A 235 6.40 -7.41 -19.41
N LYS A 236 5.97 -8.01 -20.53
CA LYS A 236 6.78 -8.14 -21.75
C LYS A 236 7.15 -6.78 -22.35
N TYR A 237 6.25 -5.80 -22.27
CA TYR A 237 6.54 -4.43 -22.70
C TYR A 237 7.72 -3.86 -21.92
N ASN A 238 7.71 -3.97 -20.59
CA ASN A 238 8.76 -3.44 -19.73
C ASN A 238 10.09 -4.17 -19.96
N GLU A 239 10.07 -5.50 -20.07
CA GLU A 239 11.26 -6.30 -20.39
C GLU A 239 11.95 -5.80 -21.67
N VAL A 240 11.19 -5.65 -22.76
CA VAL A 240 11.73 -5.18 -24.05
C VAL A 240 12.14 -3.70 -23.98
N SER A 241 11.42 -2.88 -23.21
CA SER A 241 11.72 -1.47 -23.02
C SER A 241 13.07 -1.24 -22.32
N GLU A 242 13.52 -2.16 -21.47
CA GLU A 242 14.79 -2.05 -20.74
C GLU A 242 16.02 -2.46 -21.57
N HIS A 243 15.85 -3.17 -22.69
CA HIS A 243 16.96 -3.64 -23.51
C HIS A 243 17.82 -2.49 -24.08
N ILE A 244 19.16 -2.55 -23.90
CA ILE A 244 20.10 -1.49 -24.31
C ILE A 244 20.19 -1.37 -25.84
N ALA A 245 20.21 -2.49 -26.57
CA ALA A 245 20.27 -2.52 -28.02
C ALA A 245 18.87 -2.70 -28.61
N LYS A 246 18.32 -1.63 -29.21
CA LYS A 246 17.01 -1.65 -29.89
C LYS A 246 17.18 -1.33 -31.36
N ASN A 247 16.55 -2.09 -32.25
CA ASN A 247 16.49 -1.79 -33.68
C ASN A 247 15.12 -1.16 -34.04
N LYS A 248 14.94 -0.72 -35.28
CA LYS A 248 13.68 -0.10 -35.75
C LYS A 248 12.45 -1.00 -35.53
N GLN A 249 12.62 -2.32 -35.71
CA GLN A 249 11.53 -3.28 -35.52
C GLN A 249 11.15 -3.41 -34.03
N THR A 250 12.11 -3.36 -33.10
CA THR A 250 11.84 -3.36 -31.66
C THR A 250 10.96 -2.18 -31.24
N TYR A 251 11.25 -0.97 -31.75
CA TYR A 251 10.41 0.21 -31.45
C TYR A 251 8.99 0.08 -32.00
N LEU A 252 8.84 -0.49 -33.20
CA LEU A 252 7.52 -0.77 -33.80
C LEU A 252 6.70 -1.76 -32.97
N ILE A 253 7.36 -2.80 -32.44
CA ILE A 253 6.72 -3.77 -31.54
C ILE A 253 6.31 -3.09 -30.23
N LEU A 254 7.19 -2.30 -29.61
CA LEU A 254 6.85 -1.53 -28.41
C LEU A 254 5.66 -0.59 -28.66
N GLU A 255 5.63 0.09 -29.82
CA GLU A 255 4.51 0.96 -30.17
C GLU A 255 3.19 0.18 -30.26
N LYS A 256 3.20 -0.93 -31.02
CA LYS A 256 2.04 -1.79 -31.18
C LYS A 256 1.59 -2.40 -29.84
N SER A 257 2.52 -2.85 -29.01
CA SER A 257 2.22 -3.39 -27.68
C SER A 257 1.57 -2.34 -26.79
N ALA A 258 2.08 -1.09 -26.79
CA ALA A 258 1.45 -0.01 -26.03
C ALA A 258 0.03 0.30 -26.51
N GLN A 259 -0.23 0.27 -27.82
CA GLN A 259 -1.58 0.42 -28.38
C GLN A 259 -2.50 -0.72 -27.93
N THR A 260 -2.04 -1.96 -27.99
CA THR A 260 -2.85 -3.10 -27.51
C THR A 260 -3.11 -3.05 -26.01
N ILE A 261 -2.14 -2.61 -25.21
CA ILE A 261 -2.33 -2.38 -23.76
C ILE A 261 -3.39 -1.30 -23.54
N GLU A 262 -3.36 -0.23 -24.33
CA GLU A 262 -4.35 0.84 -24.29
C GLU A 262 -5.76 0.35 -24.64
N GLU A 263 -5.92 -0.47 -25.68
CA GLU A 263 -7.20 -1.08 -26.05
C GLU A 263 -7.74 -2.01 -24.95
N LEU A 264 -6.86 -2.76 -24.26
CA LEU A 264 -7.27 -3.60 -23.12
C LEU A 264 -7.70 -2.75 -21.92
N ALA A 265 -7.01 -1.64 -21.65
CA ALA A 265 -7.37 -0.69 -20.60
C ALA A 265 -8.71 0.01 -20.87
N GLU A 266 -8.97 0.37 -22.13
CA GLU A 266 -10.25 0.91 -22.57
C GLU A 266 -11.37 -0.13 -22.39
N ARG A 267 -11.18 -1.36 -22.86
CA ARG A 267 -12.17 -2.42 -22.69
C ARG A 267 -12.46 -2.74 -21.21
N LEU A 268 -11.44 -2.73 -20.35
CA LEU A 268 -11.64 -2.87 -18.91
C LEU A 268 -12.58 -1.79 -18.35
N THR A 269 -12.41 -0.55 -18.83
CA THR A 269 -13.23 0.59 -18.45
C THR A 269 -14.67 0.42 -18.94
N GLU A 270 -14.86 -0.02 -20.18
CA GLU A 270 -16.17 -0.32 -20.75
C GLU A 270 -16.89 -1.43 -19.97
N ASP A 271 -16.21 -2.53 -19.65
CA ASP A 271 -16.77 -3.62 -18.87
C ASP A 271 -17.16 -3.16 -17.45
N TYR A 272 -16.36 -2.28 -16.83
CA TYR A 272 -16.68 -1.69 -15.54
C TYR A 272 -17.94 -0.81 -15.60
N ILE A 273 -18.07 0.02 -16.64
CA ILE A 273 -19.26 0.85 -16.86
C ILE A 273 -20.47 -0.04 -17.13
N SER A 274 -20.31 -1.09 -17.94
CA SER A 274 -21.36 -2.07 -18.25
C SER A 274 -21.85 -2.77 -16.99
N PHE A 275 -20.94 -3.17 -16.09
CA PHE A 275 -21.26 -3.75 -14.79
C PHE A 275 -22.07 -2.78 -13.90
N HIS A 276 -21.91 -1.47 -14.05
CA HIS A 276 -22.65 -0.46 -13.26
C HIS A 276 -23.84 0.16 -14.01
N LYS A 277 -24.16 -0.33 -15.20
CA LYS A 277 -25.13 0.30 -16.10
C LYS A 277 -26.51 0.48 -15.47
N ALA A 278 -27.02 -0.53 -14.76
CA ALA A 278 -28.33 -0.46 -14.10
C ALA A 278 -28.38 0.72 -13.11
N THR A 279 -27.36 0.87 -12.28
CA THR A 279 -27.24 1.97 -11.31
C THR A 279 -27.21 3.34 -11.99
N TYR A 280 -26.52 3.46 -13.13
CA TYR A 280 -26.48 4.71 -13.88
C TYR A 280 -27.83 5.06 -14.53
N GLN A 281 -28.56 4.05 -15.02
CA GLN A 281 -29.90 4.24 -15.60
C GLN A 281 -30.90 4.70 -14.54
N ASP A 282 -30.89 4.06 -13.37
CA ASP A 282 -31.76 4.45 -12.25
C ASP A 282 -31.49 5.89 -11.80
N LEU A 283 -30.21 6.28 -11.73
CA LEU A 283 -29.81 7.65 -11.38
C LEU A 283 -30.24 8.67 -12.43
N ASP A 284 -30.10 8.35 -13.73
CA ASP A 284 -30.56 9.25 -14.81
C ASP A 284 -32.07 9.45 -14.75
N ASP A 285 -32.84 8.39 -14.51
CA ASP A 285 -34.29 8.45 -14.32
C ASP A 285 -34.67 9.30 -13.10
N GLU A 286 -33.95 9.16 -11.99
CA GLU A 286 -34.17 9.96 -10.77
C GLU A 286 -33.83 11.44 -10.98
N ILE A 287 -32.72 11.75 -11.67
CA ILE A 287 -32.36 13.11 -12.08
C ILE A 287 -33.45 13.71 -12.98
N ASN A 288 -33.94 12.95 -13.95
CA ASN A 288 -35.00 13.37 -14.86
C ASN A 288 -36.31 13.64 -14.12
N LEU A 289 -36.66 12.84 -13.10
CA LEU A 289 -37.82 13.07 -12.25
C LEU A 289 -37.66 14.31 -11.36
N ALA A 290 -36.49 14.48 -10.76
CA ALA A 290 -36.17 15.65 -9.94
C ALA A 290 -36.26 16.94 -10.76
N ASN A 291 -35.67 16.95 -11.97
CA ASN A 291 -35.74 18.08 -12.90
C ASN A 291 -37.18 18.42 -13.29
N ARG A 292 -38.04 17.43 -13.56
CA ARG A 292 -39.48 17.67 -13.83
C ARG A 292 -40.19 18.28 -12.62
N THR A 293 -39.83 17.87 -11.41
CA THR A 293 -40.43 18.39 -10.17
C THR A 293 -40.01 19.83 -9.90
N LEU A 294 -38.72 20.16 -10.09
CA LEU A 294 -38.19 21.51 -9.98
C LEU A 294 -38.80 22.44 -11.03
N ASN A 295 -38.87 22.01 -12.29
CA ASN A 295 -39.50 22.79 -13.36
C ASN A 295 -40.99 23.02 -13.08
N ARG A 296 -41.72 22.02 -12.58
CA ARG A 296 -43.13 22.19 -12.18
C ARG A 296 -43.30 23.18 -11.02
N GLN A 297 -42.38 23.21 -10.06
CA GLN A 297 -42.41 24.17 -8.96
C GLN A 297 -42.12 25.60 -9.46
N GLN A 298 -41.22 25.76 -10.42
CA GLN A 298 -40.94 27.05 -11.06
C GLN A 298 -42.10 27.55 -11.95
N THR A 299 -42.84 26.66 -12.61
CA THR A 299 -44.03 27.04 -13.41
C THR A 299 -45.25 27.34 -12.54
N ASN A 300 -45.32 26.77 -11.33
CA ASN A 300 -46.44 26.95 -10.40
C ASN A 300 -46.17 28.05 -9.35
N ASP A 301 -45.14 28.88 -9.54
CA ASP A 301 -44.91 30.06 -8.70
C ASP A 301 -46.09 31.04 -8.85
N PRO A 302 -46.93 31.25 -7.82
CA PRO A 302 -48.13 32.09 -7.90
C PRO A 302 -47.83 33.55 -8.22
N SER A 303 -46.57 33.99 -8.05
CA SER A 303 -46.17 35.36 -8.40
C SER A 303 -46.29 35.62 -9.91
N LYS A 304 -45.95 34.64 -10.75
CA LYS A 304 -45.99 34.78 -12.22
C LYS A 304 -47.40 34.82 -12.79
N SER A 305 -48.34 34.05 -12.22
CA SER A 305 -49.74 34.09 -12.64
C SER A 305 -50.45 35.35 -12.13
N VAL A 306 -50.05 35.88 -10.98
CA VAL A 306 -50.53 37.19 -10.50
C VAL A 306 -50.01 38.32 -11.42
N ASP A 307 -48.76 38.27 -11.86
CA ASP A 307 -48.21 39.25 -12.81
C ASP A 307 -48.94 39.23 -14.17
N GLU A 308 -49.31 38.03 -14.66
CA GLU A 308 -50.10 37.85 -15.90
C GLU A 308 -51.55 38.36 -15.74
N ILE A 309 -52.17 38.14 -14.57
CA ILE A 309 -53.49 38.70 -14.22
C ILE A 309 -53.44 40.23 -14.07
N LEU A 310 -52.33 40.77 -13.54
CA LEU A 310 -52.12 42.21 -13.40
C LEU A 310 -51.83 42.89 -14.74
N GLU A 311 -51.11 42.23 -15.67
CA GLU A 311 -50.94 42.71 -17.04
C GLU A 311 -52.27 42.73 -17.81
N ASP A 312 -53.14 41.72 -17.61
CA ASP A 312 -54.47 41.66 -18.22
C ASP A 312 -55.37 42.79 -17.68
N TRP A 313 -55.43 42.99 -16.36
CA TRP A 313 -56.17 44.09 -15.73
C TRP A 313 -55.70 45.47 -16.21
N ASN A 314 -54.38 45.67 -16.34
CA ASN A 314 -53.79 46.95 -16.74
C ASN A 314 -53.93 47.23 -18.26
N ASN A 315 -54.36 46.23 -19.04
CA ASN A 315 -54.72 46.38 -20.44
C ASN A 315 -56.24 46.52 -20.64
N MET A 316 -57.07 46.02 -19.72
CA MET A 316 -58.52 46.28 -19.71
C MET A 316 -58.85 47.75 -19.40
N ASP A 317 -58.04 48.44 -18.57
CA ASP A 317 -58.21 49.86 -18.21
C ASP A 317 -57.81 50.84 -19.35
N LYS A 318 -57.26 50.35 -20.48
CA LYS A 318 -56.83 51.19 -21.61
C LYS A 318 -57.84 51.32 -22.73
N ASP A 319 -58.94 50.55 -22.70
CA ASP A 319 -59.97 50.59 -23.74
C ASP A 319 -61.15 51.54 -23.38
N ASP A 320 -61.23 52.06 -22.15
CA ASP A 320 -62.32 52.97 -21.71
C ASP A 320 -62.04 54.48 -21.96
N ASP A 321 -60.89 54.84 -22.53
CA ASP A 321 -60.50 56.25 -22.80
C ASP A 321 -60.69 56.70 -24.27
N ILE A 322 -61.55 56.02 -25.06
CA ILE A 322 -62.00 56.52 -26.37
C ILE A 322 -63.52 56.64 -26.41
N GLU A 323 -64.10 57.44 -25.52
CA GLU A 323 -65.29 58.22 -25.88
C GLU A 323 -65.42 59.44 -24.98
N THR A 324 -64.76 60.54 -25.32
CA THR A 324 -65.35 61.88 -25.15
C THR A 324 -64.48 62.97 -25.79
N LYS A 325 -65.16 63.75 -26.66
CA LYS A 325 -64.89 65.08 -27.23
C LYS A 325 -64.53 65.05 -28.72
N GLU A 326 -65.50 65.40 -29.55
CA GLU A 326 -65.88 66.78 -29.95
C GLU A 326 -64.89 67.40 -30.92
#